data_AF-A0A4Q4D9B0-F1
#
_entry.id   AF-A0A4Q4D9B0-F1
#
_cell.length_a   1.000
_cell.length_b   1.000
_cell.length_c   1.000
_cell.angle_alpha   90.00
_cell.angle_beta   90.00
_cell.angle_gamma   90.00
#
_symmetry.space_group_name_H-M   'P 1'
#
loop_
_entity.id
_entity.type
_entity.pdbx_description
1 polymer ?
#
loop_
_entity_poly.entity_id
_entity_poly.type
_entity_poly.pdbx_seq_one_letter_code
_entity_poly.pdbx_strand_id
1 'polypeptide(L)'
;MSPNEVSDQADGTSSVRYRFKDVTAVKGMESRTIAKWEKAGWEFVERHPGAMLRSQLRFRRARPTWFAGLDSNERATVLTLAVLLVIGVVAVGGAAVFGGSGGGDESRASPETNTTPTMTAPASPEAPPSASIAPAAPEEVVSFVEGFVEERVAADVAIARAVSAVEVDGRTLRVTFDSARTGLSREQFDSINPFNNPNDETESLADFIGAPMMNSSEEATAVRGALDDIVTDYVDGSQDGRRTIEQLEDLNGL
;
A
#
# COMPACT_ATOMS: atom_id res chain seq x y z
N MET A 1 28.88 29.47 21.17
CA MET A 1 28.08 30.65 20.74
C MET A 1 27.67 30.41 19.30
N SER A 2 26.40 30.07 19.07
CA SER A 2 25.72 30.18 17.77
C SER A 2 25.30 31.64 17.53
N PRO A 3 24.88 32.07 16.32
CA PRO A 3 23.62 31.64 15.68
C PRO A 3 23.83 31.19 14.21
N ASN A 4 23.36 30.00 13.81
CA ASN A 4 22.12 29.79 13.03
C ASN A 4 21.51 31.04 12.37
N GLU A 5 21.82 31.24 11.09
CA GLU A 5 20.98 32.02 10.17
C GLU A 5 20.25 31.03 9.26
N VAL A 6 18.96 30.85 9.54
CA VAL A 6 17.99 30.19 8.66
C VAL A 6 17.53 31.28 7.70
N SER A 7 18.01 31.28 6.46
CA SER A 7 17.34 31.99 5.38
C SER A 7 16.23 31.10 4.86
N ASP A 8 15.03 31.39 5.35
CA ASP A 8 13.75 30.93 4.81
C ASP A 8 13.55 31.64 3.47
N GLN A 9 13.78 30.93 2.37
CA GLN A 9 13.39 31.37 1.04
C GLN A 9 12.32 30.42 0.54
N ALA A 10 11.08 30.84 0.79
CA ALA A 10 9.88 30.24 0.22
C ALA A 10 9.89 30.46 -1.29
N ASP A 11 10.15 29.39 -2.04
CA ASP A 11 9.77 29.30 -3.44
C ASP A 11 8.78 28.14 -3.58
N GLY A 12 7.62 28.44 -4.15
CA GLY A 12 6.43 27.59 -4.15
C GLY A 12 6.52 26.40 -5.10
N THR A 13 7.48 25.49 -4.88
CA THR A 13 7.56 24.21 -5.58
C THR A 13 7.78 23.08 -4.58
N SER A 14 6.81 22.15 -4.56
CA SER A 14 6.86 20.81 -3.94
C SER A 14 8.20 20.42 -3.31
N SER A 15 8.29 20.55 -1.99
CA SER A 15 9.51 20.20 -1.24
C SER A 15 9.72 18.68 -1.26
N VAL A 16 10.43 18.19 -2.28
CA VAL A 16 10.86 16.80 -2.38
C VAL A 16 11.75 16.49 -1.19
N ARG A 17 11.24 15.70 -0.23
CA ARG A 17 12.00 15.29 0.95
C ARG A 17 13.00 14.20 0.54
N TYR A 18 14.29 14.49 0.57
CA TYR A 18 15.34 13.53 0.23
C TYR A 18 15.79 12.72 1.46
N ARG A 19 16.08 11.43 1.30
CA ARG A 19 16.89 10.64 2.26
C ARG A 19 18.33 10.66 1.78
N PHE A 20 19.26 11.03 2.65
CA PHE A 20 20.70 10.98 2.39
C PHE A 20 21.30 9.73 3.04
N LYS A 21 22.31 9.16 2.39
CA LYS A 21 23.06 8.02 2.91
C LYS A 21 24.52 8.12 2.53
N ASP A 22 25.39 8.01 3.52
CA ASP A 22 26.83 7.98 3.32
C ASP A 22 27.32 6.53 3.26
N VAL A 23 28.09 6.22 2.21
CA VAL A 23 28.66 4.89 1.98
C VAL A 23 30.15 5.04 1.81
N THR A 24 30.93 4.21 2.51
CA THR A 24 32.37 4.16 2.30
C THR A 24 32.71 3.19 1.17
N ALA A 25 33.49 3.66 0.19
CA ALA A 25 34.00 2.84 -0.90
C ALA A 25 35.53 2.85 -0.89
N VAL A 26 36.13 1.75 -1.37
CA VAL A 26 37.57 1.69 -1.62
C VAL A 26 37.89 2.53 -2.87
N LYS A 27 38.94 3.34 -2.79
CA LYS A 27 39.41 4.19 -3.89
C LYS A 27 39.71 3.35 -5.12
N GLY A 28 39.12 3.69 -6.27
CA GLY A 28 39.20 2.90 -7.51
C GLY A 28 38.06 1.88 -7.69
N MET A 29 37.26 1.61 -6.64
CA MET A 29 36.03 0.81 -6.73
C MET A 29 34.76 1.66 -6.60
N GLU A 30 34.88 2.98 -6.57
CA GLU A 30 33.72 3.87 -6.36
C GLU A 30 32.66 3.68 -7.44
N SER A 31 33.04 3.51 -8.71
CA SER A 31 32.09 3.31 -9.81
C SER A 31 31.22 2.07 -9.65
N ARG A 32 31.77 0.97 -9.09
CA ARG A 32 31.00 -0.24 -8.81
C ARG A 32 30.02 -0.03 -7.66
N THR A 33 30.46 0.70 -6.63
CA THR A 33 29.61 1.07 -5.51
C THR A 33 28.50 2.01 -5.95
N ILE A 34 28.80 3.02 -6.76
CA ILE A 34 27.82 3.94 -7.35
C ILE A 34 26.79 3.16 -8.18
N ALA A 35 27.22 2.35 -9.14
CA ALA A 35 26.31 1.56 -9.98
C ALA A 35 25.42 0.60 -9.16
N LYS A 36 25.97 0.03 -8.07
CA LYS A 36 25.20 -0.81 -7.14
C LYS A 36 24.10 -0.01 -6.43
N TRP A 37 24.41 1.19 -5.94
CA TRP A 37 23.46 2.02 -5.21
C TRP A 37 22.45 2.71 -6.16
N GLU A 38 22.87 3.10 -7.35
CA GLU A 38 21.98 3.58 -8.42
C GLU A 38 20.99 2.50 -8.87
N LYS A 39 21.44 1.26 -9.04
CA LYS A 39 20.54 0.12 -9.28
C LYS A 39 19.55 -0.12 -8.13
N ALA A 40 19.93 0.23 -6.91
CA ALA A 40 19.06 0.19 -5.73
C ALA A 40 18.18 1.45 -5.57
N GLY A 41 18.15 2.32 -6.59
CA GLY A 41 17.34 3.54 -6.63
C GLY A 41 17.91 4.73 -5.87
N TRP A 42 19.20 4.70 -5.52
CA TRP A 42 19.90 5.80 -4.87
C TRP A 42 20.72 6.60 -5.87
N GLU A 43 20.48 7.89 -5.96
CA GLU A 43 21.23 8.83 -6.79
C GLU A 43 22.53 9.26 -6.09
N PHE A 44 23.65 9.27 -6.81
CA PHE A 44 24.90 9.78 -6.28
C PHE A 44 24.87 11.32 -6.24
N VAL A 45 25.22 11.92 -5.09
CA VAL A 45 25.23 13.38 -4.89
C VAL A 45 26.64 13.93 -4.93
N GLU A 46 27.49 13.40 -4.05
CA GLU A 46 28.80 13.98 -3.81
C GLU A 46 29.79 12.93 -3.31
N ARG A 47 31.06 13.12 -3.66
CA ARG A 47 32.18 12.32 -3.18
C ARG A 47 33.01 13.17 -2.25
N HIS A 48 33.07 12.79 -0.98
CA HIS A 48 34.02 13.38 -0.05
C HIS A 48 35.34 12.59 -0.09
N PRO A 49 36.48 13.26 -0.36
CA PRO A 49 37.78 12.62 -0.27
C PRO A 49 38.07 12.26 1.19
N GLY A 50 38.09 10.96 1.49
CA GLY A 50 38.45 10.44 2.81
C GLY A 50 39.96 10.30 3.00
N ALA A 51 40.39 10.16 4.25
CA ALA A 51 41.77 9.85 4.57
C ALA A 51 42.08 8.38 4.23
N MET A 52 43.19 8.15 3.54
CA MET A 52 43.78 6.82 3.23
C MET A 52 42.86 5.82 2.51
N LEU A 53 43.03 5.69 1.18
CA LEU A 53 42.47 4.65 0.29
C LEU A 53 40.93 4.44 0.33
N ARG A 54 40.19 5.24 1.09
CA ARG A 54 38.74 5.16 1.23
C ARG A 54 38.12 6.50 0.84
N SER A 55 37.08 6.44 0.03
CA SER A 55 36.29 7.59 -0.40
C SER A 55 34.90 7.45 0.23
N GLN A 56 34.38 8.54 0.81
CA GLN A 56 32.99 8.58 1.23
C GLN A 56 32.14 9.05 0.05
N LEU A 57 31.09 8.29 -0.25
CA LEU A 57 30.13 8.56 -1.29
C LEU A 57 28.80 8.88 -0.63
N ARG A 58 28.29 10.08 -0.86
CA ARG A 58 27.00 10.52 -0.38
C ARG A 58 25.98 10.29 -1.48
N PHE A 59 24.95 9.52 -1.15
CA PHE A 59 23.83 9.25 -2.02
C PHE A 59 22.58 9.95 -1.49
N ARG A 60 21.71 10.39 -2.39
CA ARG A 60 20.35 10.79 -2.07
C ARG A 60 19.39 9.85 -2.76
N ARG A 61 18.29 9.54 -2.12
CA ARG A 61 17.12 8.99 -2.80
C ARG A 61 16.00 9.95 -2.52
N ALA A 62 15.32 10.43 -3.56
CA ALA A 62 14.05 11.11 -3.34
C ALA A 62 13.21 10.16 -2.49
N ARG A 63 12.66 10.62 -1.34
CA ARG A 63 11.55 9.86 -0.80
C ARG A 63 10.58 9.71 -1.96
N PRO A 64 10.04 8.51 -2.19
CA PRO A 64 9.07 8.36 -3.24
C PRO A 64 7.97 9.41 -3.00
N THR A 65 7.92 10.44 -3.86
CA THR A 65 7.00 11.57 -3.71
C THR A 65 5.60 11.18 -4.16
N TRP A 66 5.37 9.93 -4.54
CA TRP A 66 4.04 9.39 -4.85
C TRP A 66 3.08 9.34 -3.65
N PHE A 67 3.51 9.80 -2.47
CA PHE A 67 2.62 10.05 -1.32
C PHE A 67 2.61 11.49 -0.82
N ALA A 68 3.49 12.35 -1.33
CA ALA A 68 3.52 13.75 -0.96
C ALA A 68 2.65 14.53 -1.95
N GLY A 69 1.34 14.50 -1.73
CA GLY A 69 0.36 15.32 -2.45
C GLY A 69 -0.70 14.58 -3.26
N LEU A 70 -0.88 13.27 -3.09
CA LEU A 70 -2.03 12.57 -3.69
C LEU A 70 -3.16 12.48 -2.66
N ASP A 71 -4.33 13.03 -3.01
CA ASP A 71 -5.58 12.86 -2.28
C ASP A 71 -5.91 11.36 -2.16
N SER A 72 -6.57 10.96 -1.05
CA SER A 72 -6.79 9.57 -0.63
C SER A 72 -7.27 8.63 -1.75
N ASN A 73 -8.03 9.15 -2.71
CA ASN A 73 -8.62 8.40 -3.80
C ASN A 73 -7.61 7.86 -4.83
N GLU A 74 -6.45 8.52 -4.99
CA GLU A 74 -5.43 8.07 -5.95
C GLU A 74 -4.43 7.07 -5.33
N ARG A 75 -4.33 7.02 -3.99
CA ARG A 75 -3.49 6.06 -3.26
C ARG A 75 -4.01 4.62 -3.40
N ALA A 76 -5.33 4.44 -3.43
CA ALA A 76 -5.98 3.14 -3.66
C ALA A 76 -5.63 2.56 -5.06
N THR A 77 -5.45 3.43 -6.07
CA THR A 77 -5.15 3.04 -7.46
C THR A 77 -3.72 2.50 -7.62
N VAL A 78 -2.74 3.03 -6.87
CA VAL A 78 -1.34 2.54 -6.92
C VAL A 78 -1.19 1.18 -6.22
N LEU A 79 -1.95 0.96 -5.14
CA LEU A 79 -2.04 -0.35 -4.47
C LEU A 79 -2.65 -1.42 -5.38
N THR A 80 -3.71 -1.09 -6.14
CA THR A 80 -4.33 -2.02 -7.11
C THR A 80 -3.39 -2.35 -8.27
N LEU A 81 -2.60 -1.39 -8.76
CA LEU A 81 -1.66 -1.67 -9.85
C LEU A 81 -0.46 -2.53 -9.40
N ALA A 82 0.01 -2.37 -8.16
CA ALA A 82 1.05 -3.22 -7.58
C ALA A 82 0.55 -4.65 -7.33
N VAL A 83 -0.72 -4.82 -6.92
CA VAL A 83 -1.38 -6.14 -6.79
C VAL A 83 -1.58 -6.80 -8.16
N LEU A 84 -1.98 -6.06 -9.20
CA LEU A 84 -2.13 -6.59 -10.57
C LEU A 84 -0.79 -7.04 -11.19
N LEU A 85 0.33 -6.39 -10.87
CA LEU A 85 1.65 -6.76 -11.39
C LEU A 85 2.19 -8.08 -10.77
N VAL A 86 1.75 -8.43 -9.56
CA VAL A 86 2.05 -9.74 -8.94
C VAL A 86 1.18 -10.85 -9.53
N ILE A 87 -0.08 -10.57 -9.87
CA ILE A 87 -0.98 -11.53 -10.55
C ILE A 87 -0.50 -11.82 -11.99
N GLY A 88 0.05 -10.82 -12.68
CA GLY A 88 0.48 -10.94 -14.09
C GLY A 88 1.67 -11.89 -14.35
N VAL A 89 2.45 -12.27 -13.34
CA VAL A 89 3.61 -13.18 -13.50
C VAL A 89 3.21 -14.66 -13.39
N VAL A 90 2.05 -14.99 -12.81
CA VAL A 90 1.61 -16.38 -12.63
C VAL A 90 0.87 -16.93 -13.86
N ALA A 91 0.43 -16.07 -14.79
CA ALA A 91 -0.44 -16.47 -15.91
C ALA A 91 0.26 -16.83 -17.24
N VAL A 92 1.60 -16.86 -17.32
CA VAL A 92 2.29 -17.24 -18.56
C VAL A 92 3.21 -18.44 -18.32
N GLY A 93 2.65 -19.64 -18.48
CA GLY A 93 3.45 -20.86 -18.46
C GLY A 93 2.69 -22.18 -18.62
N GLY A 94 1.54 -22.22 -19.31
CA GLY A 94 0.75 -23.46 -19.49
C GLY A 94 -0.01 -23.51 -20.82
N ALA A 95 0.67 -24.02 -21.85
CA ALA A 95 0.19 -24.76 -23.03
C ALA A 95 -1.14 -24.42 -23.76
N ALA A 96 -0.96 -24.03 -25.02
CA ALA A 96 -1.53 -24.64 -26.25
C ALA A 96 -3.01 -24.42 -26.68
N VAL A 97 -3.11 -23.70 -27.82
CA VAL A 97 -3.87 -23.97 -29.07
C VAL A 97 -5.38 -24.25 -29.00
N PHE A 98 -6.18 -23.33 -29.53
CA PHE A 98 -7.11 -23.46 -30.70
C PHE A 98 -7.90 -22.13 -30.79
N GLY A 99 -7.75 -21.32 -31.85
CA GLY A 99 -8.72 -21.20 -32.96
C GLY A 99 -9.96 -20.39 -32.54
N GLY A 100 -10.38 -19.28 -33.13
CA GLY A 100 -10.17 -18.63 -34.42
C GLY A 100 -11.39 -17.71 -34.67
N SER A 101 -11.34 -16.91 -35.74
CA SER A 101 -12.40 -16.00 -36.26
C SER A 101 -12.66 -14.76 -35.43
N GLY A 102 -12.30 -13.55 -35.88
CA GLY A 102 -12.80 -12.87 -37.08
C GLY A 102 -13.76 -11.78 -36.59
N GLY A 103 -13.81 -10.54 -37.05
CA GLY A 103 -13.20 -9.72 -38.09
C GLY A 103 -13.98 -8.39 -38.05
N GLY A 104 -13.46 -7.30 -38.61
CA GLY A 104 -14.27 -6.11 -38.88
C GLY A 104 -13.62 -4.77 -38.54
N ASP A 105 -12.97 -4.23 -39.56
CA ASP A 105 -12.58 -2.84 -39.77
C ASP A 105 -13.61 -1.78 -39.30
N GLU A 106 -13.07 -0.73 -38.67
CA GLU A 106 -13.07 0.65 -39.18
C GLU A 106 -14.39 1.25 -39.72
N SER A 107 -14.96 2.25 -39.01
CA SER A 107 -15.21 3.57 -39.63
C SER A 107 -15.66 4.65 -38.64
N ARG A 108 -15.56 5.88 -39.11
CA ARG A 108 -15.33 7.15 -38.41
C ARG A 108 -16.51 8.12 -38.62
N ALA A 109 -16.73 8.99 -37.63
CA ALA A 109 -17.34 10.34 -37.65
C ALA A 109 -18.88 10.58 -37.76
N SER A 110 -19.33 11.38 -36.76
CA SER A 110 -20.45 12.36 -36.63
C SER A 110 -20.74 13.26 -37.86
N PRO A 111 -21.77 14.17 -37.89
CA PRO A 111 -22.58 14.76 -36.79
C PRO A 111 -24.11 15.01 -37.02
N GLU A 112 -24.80 15.39 -35.91
CA GLU A 112 -25.96 16.32 -35.69
C GLU A 112 -27.24 16.23 -36.58
N THR A 113 -28.49 16.56 -36.19
CA THR A 113 -29.09 17.42 -35.17
C THR A 113 -30.59 17.05 -34.98
N ASN A 114 -31.16 17.40 -33.81
CA ASN A 114 -32.57 17.81 -33.54
C ASN A 114 -33.75 16.84 -33.82
N THR A 115 -34.46 16.42 -32.76
CA THR A 115 -35.75 17.01 -32.30
C THR A 115 -36.39 16.17 -31.17
N THR A 116 -36.65 16.82 -30.04
CA THR A 116 -37.61 16.44 -28.96
C THR A 116 -38.99 16.99 -29.40
N PRO A 117 -40.18 16.38 -29.11
CA PRO A 117 -40.55 15.89 -27.77
C PRO A 117 -41.56 14.71 -27.63
N THR A 118 -41.72 14.29 -26.37
CA THR A 118 -42.96 13.80 -25.72
C THR A 118 -43.32 12.30 -25.72
N MET A 119 -43.19 11.75 -24.50
CA MET A 119 -43.99 10.72 -23.81
C MET A 119 -44.05 9.28 -24.34
N THR A 120 -43.32 8.40 -23.63
CA THR A 120 -43.88 7.26 -22.88
C THR A 120 -42.78 6.76 -21.95
N ALA A 121 -43.04 6.75 -20.64
CA ALA A 121 -42.11 6.25 -19.64
C ALA A 121 -41.94 4.73 -19.80
N PRO A 122 -40.74 4.20 -20.09
CA PRO A 122 -40.49 2.77 -19.95
C PRO A 122 -40.45 2.44 -18.46
N ALA A 123 -41.20 1.41 -18.07
CA ALA A 123 -41.11 0.82 -16.75
C ALA A 123 -39.64 0.55 -16.43
N SER A 124 -39.19 1.08 -15.29
CA SER A 124 -37.88 0.80 -14.72
C SER A 124 -37.71 -0.72 -14.64
N PRO A 125 -36.64 -1.32 -15.20
CA PRO A 125 -36.32 -2.69 -14.91
C PRO A 125 -36.16 -2.81 -13.39
N GLU A 126 -36.97 -3.69 -12.81
CA GLU A 126 -36.88 -4.12 -11.42
C GLU A 126 -35.45 -4.65 -11.23
N ALA A 127 -34.66 -3.92 -10.44
CA ALA A 127 -33.32 -4.36 -10.09
C ALA A 127 -33.43 -5.78 -9.49
N PRO A 128 -32.61 -6.75 -9.91
CA PRO A 128 -32.61 -8.06 -9.27
C PRO A 128 -32.41 -7.87 -7.76
N PRO A 129 -33.03 -8.72 -6.91
CA PRO A 129 -32.82 -8.61 -5.47
C PRO A 129 -31.33 -8.67 -5.21
N SER A 130 -30.79 -7.63 -4.57
CA SER A 130 -29.44 -7.67 -4.01
C SER A 130 -29.38 -8.91 -3.14
N ALA A 131 -28.65 -9.93 -3.59
CA ALA A 131 -28.37 -11.08 -2.78
C ALA A 131 -27.57 -10.57 -1.57
N SER A 132 -28.24 -10.50 -0.43
CA SER A 132 -27.59 -10.15 0.84
C SER A 132 -26.56 -11.23 1.12
N ILE A 133 -25.28 -10.89 0.99
CA ILE A 133 -24.17 -11.77 1.35
C ILE A 133 -24.27 -12.00 2.86
N ALA A 134 -24.24 -13.26 3.30
CA ALA A 134 -24.25 -13.60 4.71
C ALA A 134 -22.92 -13.19 5.36
N PRO A 135 -22.91 -12.72 6.62
CA PRO A 135 -21.67 -12.41 7.32
C PRO A 135 -20.83 -13.68 7.49
N ALA A 136 -19.52 -13.55 7.31
CA ALA A 136 -18.56 -14.63 7.47
C ALA A 136 -18.54 -15.18 8.91
N ALA A 137 -18.27 -16.47 9.07
CA ALA A 137 -18.04 -17.06 10.38
C ALA A 137 -16.69 -16.60 10.98
N PRO A 138 -16.51 -16.57 12.31
CA PRO A 138 -15.26 -16.10 12.93
C PRO A 138 -13.99 -16.81 12.42
N GLU A 139 -14.06 -18.12 12.18
CA GLU A 139 -12.97 -18.92 11.63
C GLU A 139 -12.64 -18.57 10.17
N GLU A 140 -13.63 -18.14 9.38
CA GLU A 140 -13.43 -17.68 8.01
C GLU A 140 -12.75 -16.30 8.02
N VAL A 141 -13.13 -15.42 8.94
CA VAL A 141 -12.48 -14.11 9.14
C VAL A 141 -11.00 -14.30 9.51
N VAL A 142 -10.69 -15.20 10.45
CA VAL A 142 -9.30 -15.49 10.82
C VAL A 142 -8.53 -16.02 9.62
N SER A 143 -9.08 -17.01 8.91
CA SER A 143 -8.43 -17.62 7.73
C SER A 143 -8.17 -16.60 6.63
N PHE A 144 -9.12 -15.69 6.39
CA PHE A 144 -8.99 -14.62 5.41
C PHE A 144 -7.83 -13.68 5.73
N VAL A 145 -7.72 -13.25 6.98
CA VAL A 145 -6.64 -12.35 7.43
C VAL A 145 -5.30 -13.06 7.45
N GLU A 146 -5.25 -14.32 7.93
CA GLU A 146 -4.03 -15.12 7.94
C GLU A 146 -3.50 -15.35 6.51
N GLY A 147 -4.38 -15.65 5.54
CA GLY A 147 -3.99 -15.80 4.14
C GLY A 147 -3.33 -14.52 3.59
N PHE A 148 -3.90 -13.36 3.89
CA PHE A 148 -3.28 -12.07 3.54
C PHE A 148 -1.92 -11.88 4.22
N VAL A 149 -1.81 -12.16 5.53
CA VAL A 149 -0.55 -12.03 6.27
C VAL A 149 0.52 -12.95 5.69
N GLU A 150 0.19 -14.21 5.39
CA GLU A 150 1.11 -15.18 4.80
C GLU A 150 1.62 -14.74 3.43
N GLU A 151 0.73 -14.22 2.56
CA GLU A 151 1.12 -13.65 1.27
C GLU A 151 2.13 -12.51 1.46
N ARG A 152 1.89 -11.62 2.43
CA ARG A 152 2.78 -10.48 2.72
C ARG A 152 4.10 -10.94 3.34
N VAL A 153 4.09 -11.98 4.17
CA VAL A 153 5.32 -12.60 4.68
C VAL A 153 6.14 -13.20 3.53
N ALA A 154 5.50 -13.91 2.60
CA ALA A 154 6.16 -14.46 1.41
C ALA A 154 6.76 -13.37 0.51
N ALA A 155 6.15 -12.18 0.50
CA ALA A 155 6.65 -10.98 -0.17
C ALA A 155 7.72 -10.20 0.63
N ASP A 156 8.26 -10.77 1.72
CA ASP A 156 9.28 -10.17 2.60
C ASP A 156 8.83 -8.86 3.30
N VAL A 157 7.52 -8.68 3.52
CA VAL A 157 6.98 -7.52 4.25
C VAL A 157 7.28 -7.66 5.74
N ALA A 158 8.12 -6.78 6.28
CA ALA A 158 8.54 -6.81 7.68
C ALA A 158 7.38 -6.68 8.67
N ILE A 159 6.36 -5.87 8.37
CA ILE A 159 5.18 -5.68 9.22
C ILE A 159 4.38 -6.98 9.34
N ALA A 160 4.21 -7.72 8.24
CA ALA A 160 3.51 -9.00 8.24
C ALA A 160 4.23 -10.06 9.08
N ARG A 161 5.57 -10.11 9.04
CA ARG A 161 6.36 -11.03 9.87
C ARG A 161 6.23 -10.77 11.37
N ALA A 162 5.89 -9.55 11.76
CA ALA A 162 5.64 -9.22 13.15
C ALA A 162 4.30 -9.76 13.65
N VAL A 163 3.34 -10.13 12.80
CA VAL A 163 2.09 -10.72 13.27
C VAL A 163 2.37 -12.01 14.02
N SER A 164 1.90 -12.09 15.25
CA SER A 164 2.07 -13.24 16.15
C SER A 164 0.77 -13.95 16.50
N ALA A 165 -0.37 -13.26 16.41
CA ALA A 165 -1.69 -13.83 16.67
C ALA A 165 -2.78 -13.07 15.89
N VAL A 166 -3.82 -13.79 15.47
CA VAL A 166 -5.04 -13.26 14.83
C VAL A 166 -6.23 -13.96 15.50
N GLU A 167 -7.11 -13.18 16.11
CA GLU A 167 -8.24 -13.70 16.90
C GLU A 167 -9.49 -12.85 16.65
N VAL A 168 -10.67 -13.47 16.73
CA VAL A 168 -11.95 -12.76 16.67
C VAL A 168 -12.67 -12.93 18.00
N ASP A 169 -12.95 -11.82 18.68
CA ASP A 169 -13.75 -11.76 19.90
C ASP A 169 -15.05 -11.02 19.63
N GLY A 170 -16.16 -11.76 19.57
CA GLY A 170 -17.45 -11.24 19.12
C GLY A 170 -17.37 -10.72 17.68
N ARG A 171 -17.45 -9.40 17.51
CA ARG A 171 -17.34 -8.69 16.22
C ARG A 171 -16.07 -7.85 16.13
N THR A 172 -15.11 -8.07 17.03
CA THR A 172 -13.80 -7.39 17.00
C THR A 172 -12.73 -8.34 16.53
N LEU A 173 -12.05 -7.99 15.45
CA LEU A 173 -10.82 -8.65 15.01
C LEU A 173 -9.66 -8.07 15.82
N ARG A 174 -8.93 -8.91 16.56
CA ARG A 174 -7.72 -8.55 17.29
C ARG A 174 -6.49 -9.17 16.63
N VAL A 175 -5.50 -8.34 16.32
CA VAL A 175 -4.22 -8.80 15.77
C VAL A 175 -3.08 -8.34 16.65
N THR A 176 -2.24 -9.28 17.08
CA THR A 176 -1.07 -9.00 17.92
C THR A 176 0.21 -8.97 17.09
N PHE A 177 1.03 -7.94 17.32
CA PHE A 177 2.33 -7.76 16.71
C PHE A 177 3.47 -7.96 17.72
N ASP A 178 4.44 -8.79 17.34
CA ASP A 178 5.70 -9.00 18.02
C ASP A 178 6.86 -8.58 17.10
N SER A 179 7.36 -7.35 17.32
CA SER A 179 8.50 -6.81 16.59
C SER A 179 9.77 -7.66 16.72
N ALA A 180 9.94 -8.43 17.81
CA ALA A 180 11.12 -9.28 18.01
C ALA A 180 11.23 -10.40 16.96
N ARG A 181 10.10 -10.84 16.40
CA ARG A 181 10.05 -11.82 15.28
C ARG A 181 10.72 -11.30 14.02
N THR A 182 10.85 -9.98 13.88
CA THR A 182 11.53 -9.34 12.74
C THR A 182 13.02 -9.10 12.99
N GLY A 183 13.50 -9.34 14.21
CA GLY A 183 14.86 -8.99 14.65
C GLY A 183 15.07 -7.49 14.89
N LEU A 184 13.99 -6.69 14.94
CA LEU A 184 14.02 -5.26 15.19
C LEU A 184 13.59 -4.94 16.62
N SER A 185 14.10 -3.83 17.17
CA SER A 185 13.49 -3.24 18.36
C SER A 185 12.14 -2.61 18.03
N ARG A 186 11.32 -2.35 19.07
CA ARG A 186 10.04 -1.65 18.95
C ARG A 186 10.17 -0.31 18.21
N GLU A 187 11.09 0.54 18.65
CA GLU A 187 11.37 1.85 18.03
C GLU A 187 11.82 1.73 16.58
N GLN A 188 12.64 0.72 16.26
CA GLN A 188 13.07 0.47 14.88
C GLN A 188 11.90 0.01 14.01
N PHE A 189 11.07 -0.88 14.52
CA PHE A 189 9.86 -1.36 13.85
C PHE A 189 8.91 -0.20 13.56
N ASP A 190 8.64 0.67 14.55
CA ASP A 190 7.81 1.86 14.39
C ASP A 190 8.40 2.83 13.37
N SER A 191 9.71 3.04 13.39
CA SER A 191 10.39 3.96 12.45
C SER A 191 10.30 3.54 10.98
N ILE A 192 10.07 2.25 10.72
CA ILE A 192 9.91 1.69 9.36
C ILE A 192 8.46 1.40 9.01
N ASN A 193 7.54 1.43 9.98
CA ASN A 193 6.14 1.14 9.78
C ASN A 193 5.49 2.30 9.00
N PRO A 194 5.07 2.09 7.74
CA PRO A 194 4.43 3.14 6.95
C PRO A 194 3.05 3.51 7.49
N PHE A 195 2.47 2.67 8.35
CA PHE A 195 1.18 2.87 9.00
C PHE A 195 1.31 3.44 10.41
N ASN A 196 2.51 3.78 10.88
CA ASN A 196 2.67 4.49 12.15
C ASN A 196 3.10 5.92 11.87
N ASN A 197 2.13 6.84 11.83
CA ASN A 197 2.39 8.25 11.64
C ASN A 197 2.18 8.98 12.98
N PRO A 198 3.26 9.49 13.60
CA PRO A 198 3.13 10.16 14.90
C PRO A 198 2.35 11.49 14.83
N ASN A 199 2.03 11.99 13.64
CA ASN A 199 1.24 13.20 13.45
C ASN A 199 -0.19 12.92 12.99
N ASP A 200 -0.53 11.64 12.77
CA ASP A 200 -1.86 11.23 12.32
C ASP A 200 -2.25 9.96 13.09
N GLU A 201 -3.01 10.16 14.16
CA GLU A 201 -3.58 9.08 14.98
C GLU A 201 -4.57 8.20 14.21
N THR A 202 -4.94 8.62 13.00
CA THR A 202 -5.78 7.84 12.09
C THR A 202 -5.00 6.94 11.16
N GLU A 203 -3.66 6.92 11.17
CA GLU A 203 -2.87 5.87 10.50
C GLU A 203 -2.36 4.89 11.55
N SER A 204 -2.72 3.60 11.44
CA SER A 204 -2.28 2.57 12.39
C SER A 204 -2.10 1.20 11.72
N LEU A 205 -1.51 0.23 12.44
CA LEU A 205 -1.44 -1.15 11.94
C LEU A 205 -2.82 -1.76 11.64
N ALA A 206 -3.90 -1.21 12.18
CA ALA A 206 -5.26 -1.62 11.81
C ALA A 206 -5.56 -1.36 10.32
N ASP A 207 -4.92 -0.37 9.69
CA ASP A 207 -5.07 -0.12 8.24
C ASP A 207 -4.37 -1.19 7.41
N PHE A 208 -3.20 -1.66 7.88
CA PHE A 208 -2.51 -2.77 7.25
C PHE A 208 -3.38 -4.04 7.27
N ILE A 209 -4.01 -4.33 8.41
CA ILE A 209 -4.89 -5.49 8.59
C ILE A 209 -6.24 -5.33 7.87
N GLY A 210 -6.78 -4.12 7.79
CA GLY A 210 -8.02 -3.82 7.09
C GLY A 210 -7.90 -3.76 5.56
N ALA A 211 -6.68 -3.63 5.02
CA ALA A 211 -6.43 -3.55 3.58
C ALA A 211 -7.13 -4.63 2.72
N PRO A 212 -7.07 -5.94 3.03
CA PRO A 212 -7.79 -6.95 2.25
C PRO A 212 -9.31 -6.79 2.32
N MET A 213 -9.88 -6.13 3.33
CA MET A 213 -11.32 -5.90 3.48
C MET A 213 -11.82 -4.73 2.62
N MET A 214 -10.93 -3.86 2.17
CA MET A 214 -11.26 -2.70 1.33
C MET A 214 -11.59 -3.07 -0.12
N ASN A 215 -11.46 -4.31 -0.54
CA ASN A 215 -11.90 -4.69 -1.89
C ASN A 215 -13.40 -5.04 -1.91
N SER A 216 -13.99 -5.04 -3.10
CA SER A 216 -15.41 -5.33 -3.32
C SER A 216 -15.71 -6.81 -3.59
N SER A 217 -14.78 -7.72 -3.25
CA SER A 217 -15.06 -9.16 -3.36
C SER A 217 -16.18 -9.57 -2.40
N GLU A 218 -16.90 -10.63 -2.76
CA GLU A 218 -17.95 -11.19 -1.90
C GLU A 218 -17.38 -11.63 -0.55
N GLU A 219 -16.16 -12.18 -0.54
CA GLU A 219 -15.44 -12.60 0.66
C GLU A 219 -15.11 -11.41 1.57
N ALA A 220 -14.52 -10.33 1.02
CA ALA A 220 -14.26 -9.11 1.79
C ALA A 220 -15.54 -8.46 2.31
N THR A 221 -16.64 -8.54 1.55
CA THR A 221 -17.95 -8.03 1.96
C THR A 221 -18.54 -8.87 3.10
N ALA A 222 -18.43 -10.20 3.03
CA ALA A 222 -18.85 -11.11 4.10
C ALA A 222 -18.06 -10.87 5.39
N VAL A 223 -16.74 -10.67 5.28
CA VAL A 223 -15.84 -10.35 6.41
C VAL A 223 -16.18 -9.00 7.04
N ARG A 224 -16.40 -7.95 6.22
CA ARG A 224 -16.87 -6.65 6.74
C ARG A 224 -18.22 -6.77 7.46
N GLY A 225 -19.16 -7.54 6.92
CA GLY A 225 -20.44 -7.81 7.58
C GLY A 225 -20.31 -8.55 8.91
N ALA A 226 -19.23 -9.31 9.14
CA ALA A 226 -18.98 -10.05 10.36
C ALA A 226 -18.35 -9.20 11.48
N LEU A 227 -17.75 -8.05 11.16
CA LEU A 227 -16.95 -7.24 12.08
C LEU A 227 -17.56 -5.86 12.32
N ASP A 228 -17.25 -5.28 13.47
CA ASP A 228 -17.48 -3.87 13.79
C ASP A 228 -16.15 -3.11 13.88
N ASP A 229 -15.11 -3.79 14.39
CA ASP A 229 -13.82 -3.20 14.74
C ASP A 229 -12.65 -4.11 14.39
N ILE A 230 -11.53 -3.48 14.04
CA ILE A 230 -10.19 -4.07 13.98
C ILE A 230 -9.35 -3.38 15.05
N VAL A 231 -8.74 -4.16 15.93
CA VAL A 231 -7.83 -3.70 16.98
C VAL A 231 -6.47 -4.35 16.79
N THR A 232 -5.43 -3.54 16.84
CA THR A 232 -4.05 -4.01 16.76
C THR A 232 -3.30 -3.69 18.04
N ASP A 233 -2.67 -4.70 18.62
CA ASP A 233 -1.92 -4.60 19.87
C ASP A 233 -0.49 -5.11 19.67
N TYR A 234 0.41 -4.73 20.56
CA TYR A 234 1.71 -5.37 20.70
C TYR A 234 1.65 -6.48 21.74
N VAL A 235 2.62 -7.39 21.69
CA VAL A 235 2.74 -8.52 22.62
C VAL A 235 2.87 -8.09 24.09
N ASP A 236 3.28 -6.85 24.36
CA ASP A 236 3.32 -6.26 25.71
C ASP A 236 1.97 -5.73 26.21
N GLY A 237 0.92 -5.85 25.40
CA GLY A 237 -0.44 -5.38 25.68
C GLY A 237 -0.65 -3.89 25.39
N SER A 238 0.34 -3.17 24.87
CA SER A 238 0.13 -1.81 24.39
C SER A 238 -0.69 -1.82 23.10
N GLN A 239 -1.75 -1.02 23.05
CA GLN A 239 -2.57 -0.87 21.86
C GLN A 239 -1.83 0.02 20.85
N ASP A 240 -1.74 -0.44 19.60
CA ASP A 240 -1.21 0.35 18.48
C ASP A 240 -2.31 1.19 17.82
N GLY A 241 -3.47 0.56 17.58
CA GLY A 241 -4.47 1.11 16.68
C GLY A 241 -5.83 0.46 16.82
N ARG A 242 -6.85 1.21 16.38
CA ARG A 242 -8.21 0.73 16.22
C ARG A 242 -8.80 1.34 14.96
N ARG A 243 -9.54 0.53 14.20
CA ARG A 243 -10.30 0.97 13.04
C ARG A 243 -11.69 0.35 13.04
N THR A 244 -12.73 1.15 12.86
CA THR A 244 -14.08 0.59 12.64
C THR A 244 -14.23 0.16 11.18
N ILE A 245 -15.14 -0.78 10.90
CA ILE A 245 -15.44 -1.15 9.51
C ILE A 245 -15.97 0.05 8.72
N GLU A 246 -16.81 0.89 9.32
CA GLU A 246 -17.29 2.14 8.70
C GLU A 246 -16.13 3.06 8.28
N GLN A 247 -15.10 3.21 9.12
CA GLN A 247 -13.92 4.00 8.78
C GLN A 247 -13.10 3.38 7.64
N LEU A 248 -13.03 2.04 7.55
CA LEU A 248 -12.38 1.36 6.42
C LEU A 248 -13.12 1.59 5.11
N GLU A 249 -14.45 1.64 5.16
CA GLU A 249 -15.30 1.89 3.99
C GLU A 249 -15.17 3.33 3.50
N ASP A 250 -15.20 4.29 4.42
CA ASP A 250 -14.98 5.71 4.12
C ASP A 250 -13.62 5.96 3.47
N LEU A 251 -12.56 5.27 3.91
CA LEU A 251 -11.21 5.39 3.35
C LEU A 251 -11.13 4.96 1.88
N ASN A 252 -12.00 4.06 1.44
CA ASN A 252 -11.98 3.52 0.08
C ASN A 252 -13.16 4.00 -0.79
N GLY A 253 -14.03 4.85 -0.23
CA GLY A 253 -15.22 5.36 -0.91
C GLY A 253 -16.20 4.26 -1.33
N LEU A 254 -16.32 3.22 -0.50
CA LEU A 254 -17.22 2.08 -0.70
C LEU A 254 -18.65 2.38 -0.27
#